data_AF-A0A0J7NCQ1-F1
#
_entry.id   AF-A0A0J7NCQ1-F1
#
_cell.length_a   1.000
_cell.length_b   1.000
_cell.length_c   1.000
_cell.angle_alpha   90.00
_cell.angle_beta   90.00
_cell.angle_gamma   90.00
#
_symmetry.space_group_name_H-M   'P 1'
#
loop_
_entity.id
_entity.type
_entity.pdbx_description
1 polymer ?
#
loop_
_entity_poly.entity_id
_entity_poly.type
_entity_poly.pdbx_seq_one_letter_code
_entity_poly.pdbx_strand_id
1 'polypeptide(L)'
;MKNTTSDLLSETKQLKDKLLKSIEKKKRLQQKIAKMKITEEKIKSEIETNIGFNNVEQILKQELQKIIMLEEEALKNLDKEQEKIKEYIIQYENQTQQWNNIIS
;
A
#
# COMPACT_ATOMS: atom_id res chain seq x y z
N MET A 1 -29.73 -13.59 6.36
CA MET A 1 -29.46 -12.54 5.35
C MET A 1 -29.60 -13.18 3.97
N LYS A 2 -30.52 -12.68 3.14
CA LYS A 2 -30.67 -13.13 1.75
C LYS A 2 -29.74 -12.27 0.90
N ASN A 3 -28.48 -12.67 0.75
CA ASN A 3 -27.60 -12.04 -0.23
C ASN A 3 -27.94 -12.73 -1.55
N THR A 4 -28.57 -12.02 -2.48
CA THR A 4 -28.83 -12.59 -3.80
C THR A 4 -27.51 -12.69 -4.56
N THR A 5 -27.43 -13.58 -5.56
CA THR A 5 -26.25 -13.68 -6.44
C THR A 5 -25.88 -12.32 -7.05
N SER A 6 -26.88 -11.47 -7.32
CA SER A 6 -26.70 -10.09 -7.79
C SER A 6 -25.98 -9.20 -6.77
N ASP A 7 -26.30 -9.33 -5.47
CA ASP A 7 -25.66 -8.57 -4.40
C ASP A 7 -24.18 -8.97 -4.26
N LEU A 8 -23.88 -10.28 -4.27
CA LEU A 8 -22.51 -10.81 -4.21
C LEU A 8 -21.67 -10.35 -5.40
N LEU A 9 -22.24 -10.32 -6.61
CA LEU A 9 -21.56 -9.82 -7.81
C LEU A 9 -21.24 -8.33 -7.72
N SER A 10 -22.18 -7.53 -7.21
CA SER A 10 -22.00 -6.08 -6.99
C SER A 10 -20.89 -5.82 -5.97
N GLU A 11 -20.93 -6.50 -4.82
CA GLU A 11 -19.91 -6.38 -3.77
C GLU A 11 -18.52 -6.82 -4.27
N THR A 12 -18.46 -7.94 -5.01
CA THR A 12 -17.21 -8.41 -5.62
C THR A 12 -16.62 -7.37 -6.57
N LYS A 13 -17.44 -6.72 -7.39
CA LYS A 13 -17.01 -5.64 -8.29
C LYS A 13 -16.45 -4.45 -7.50
N GLN A 14 -17.15 -4.02 -6.45
CA GLN A 14 -16.67 -2.93 -5.58
C GLN A 14 -15.33 -3.26 -4.91
N LEU A 15 -15.14 -4.51 -4.45
CA LEU A 15 -13.89 -4.97 -3.88
C LEU A 15 -12.75 -4.98 -4.91
N LYS A 16 -13.01 -5.40 -6.16
CA LYS A 16 -12.04 -5.34 -7.26
C LYS A 16 -11.62 -3.90 -7.57
N ASP A 17 -12.58 -2.98 -7.63
CA ASP A 17 -12.29 -1.55 -7.84
C ASP A 17 -11.48 -0.97 -6.68
N LYS A 18 -11.79 -1.34 -5.43
CA LYS A 18 -11.02 -0.96 -4.24
C LYS A 18 -9.58 -1.50 -4.30
N LEU A 19 -9.41 -2.76 -4.73
CA LEU A 19 -8.10 -3.38 -4.90
C LEU A 19 -7.25 -2.62 -5.93
N LEU A 20 -7.83 -2.27 -7.09
CA LEU A 20 -7.14 -1.51 -8.13
C LEU A 20 -6.65 -0.14 -7.62
N LYS A 21 -7.53 0.62 -6.93
CA LYS A 21 -7.16 1.90 -6.32
C LYS A 21 -6.06 1.72 -5.26
N SER A 22 -6.12 0.66 -4.47
CA SER A 22 -5.10 0.35 -3.47
C SER A 22 -3.74 0.04 -4.12
N ILE A 23 -3.71 -0.72 -5.21
CA ILE A 23 -2.49 -1.02 -5.98
C ILE A 23 -1.87 0.27 -6.51
N GLU A 24 -2.68 1.18 -7.06
CA GLU A 24 -2.18 2.47 -7.54
C GLU A 24 -1.59 3.33 -6.40
N LYS A 25 -2.29 3.40 -5.26
CA LYS A 25 -1.80 4.10 -4.07
C LYS A 25 -0.47 3.51 -3.59
N LYS A 26 -0.36 2.19 -3.55
CA LYS A 26 0.88 1.46 -3.19
C LYS A 26 2.03 1.87 -4.11
N LYS A 27 1.81 1.87 -5.44
CA LYS A 27 2.84 2.24 -6.42
C LYS A 27 3.33 3.68 -6.23
N ARG A 28 2.41 4.62 -6.00
CA ARG A 28 2.75 6.03 -5.72
C ARG A 28 3.57 6.16 -4.42
N LEU A 29 3.21 5.40 -3.39
CA LEU A 29 3.92 5.39 -2.11
C LEU A 29 5.35 4.86 -2.25
N GLN A 30 5.53 3.75 -2.97
CA GLN A 30 6.85 3.18 -3.27
C GLN A 30 7.75 4.18 -4.02
N GLN A 31 7.20 4.90 -5.00
CA GLN A 31 7.93 5.95 -5.71
C GLN A 31 8.34 7.10 -4.78
N LYS A 32 7.46 7.50 -3.84
CA LYS A 32 7.77 8.53 -2.85
C LYS A 32 8.90 8.10 -1.92
N ILE A 33 8.84 6.89 -1.38
CA ILE A 33 9.89 6.33 -0.53
C ILE A 33 11.22 6.25 -1.28
N ALA A 34 11.21 5.79 -2.53
CA ALA A 34 12.43 5.70 -3.35
C ALA A 34 13.09 7.08 -3.53
N LYS A 35 12.30 8.13 -3.81
CA LYS A 35 12.81 9.50 -3.88
C LYS A 35 13.40 9.98 -2.55
N MET A 36 12.73 9.70 -1.43
CA MET A 36 13.23 10.05 -0.10
C MET A 36 14.55 9.37 0.23
N LYS A 37 14.71 8.08 -0.10
CA LYS A 37 15.97 7.34 0.09
C LYS A 37 17.12 7.89 -0.77
N ILE A 38 16.83 8.32 -2.00
CA ILE A 38 17.82 8.99 -2.85
C ILE A 38 18.26 10.32 -2.21
N THR A 39 17.32 11.10 -1.68
CA THR A 39 17.64 12.35 -0.97
C THR A 39 18.45 12.07 0.30
N GLU A 40 18.11 11.03 1.05
CA GLU A 40 18.84 10.61 2.25
C GLU A 40 20.30 10.28 1.93
N GLU A 41 20.55 9.52 0.86
CA GLU A 41 21.92 9.16 0.46
C GLU A 41 22.71 10.39 -0.01
N LYS A 42 22.07 11.34 -0.70
CA LYS A 42 22.70 12.62 -1.07
C LYS A 42 23.12 13.41 0.16
N ILE A 43 22.20 13.59 1.12
CA ILE A 43 22.50 14.28 2.38
C ILE A 43 23.68 13.58 3.07
N LYS A 44 23.65 12.26 3.17
CA LYS A 44 24.75 11.47 3.75
C LYS A 44 26.09 11.67 3.02
N SER A 45 26.09 11.74 1.69
CA SER A 45 27.33 11.99 0.92
C SER A 45 27.87 13.41 1.11
N GLU A 46 27.01 14.42 1.19
CA GLU A 46 27.39 15.82 1.46
C GLU A 46 27.99 15.96 2.86
N ILE A 47 27.36 15.30 3.83
CA ILE A 47 27.82 15.10 5.20
C ILE A 47 29.23 14.51 5.25
N GLU A 48 29.48 13.40 4.57
CA GLU A 48 30.78 12.72 4.59
C GLU A 48 31.89 13.52 3.89
N THR A 49 31.54 14.41 2.96
CA THR A 49 32.49 15.20 2.15
C THR A 49 32.81 16.59 2.72
N ASN A 50 31.93 17.17 3.54
CA ASN A 50 32.16 18.48 4.18
C ASN A 50 32.67 18.35 5.62
N ILE A 51 33.90 18.82 5.84
CA ILE A 51 34.58 18.82 7.16
C ILE A 51 33.97 19.86 8.12
N GLY A 52 33.13 20.78 7.62
CA GLY A 52 32.44 21.83 8.38
C GLY A 52 30.96 21.53 8.58
N PHE A 53 30.66 20.47 9.32
CA PHE A 53 29.31 19.95 9.47
C PHE A 53 28.42 20.81 10.37
N ASN A 54 27.17 21.05 9.96
CA ASN A 54 26.20 21.81 10.76
C ASN A 54 25.15 20.87 11.39
N ASN A 55 24.80 21.09 12.67
CA ASN A 55 23.78 20.32 13.41
C ASN A 55 22.44 20.21 12.65
N VAL A 56 22.13 21.19 11.80
CA VAL A 56 20.92 21.25 10.97
C VAL A 56 20.82 20.08 9.99
N GLU A 57 21.93 19.69 9.35
CA GLU A 57 21.96 18.62 8.34
C GLU A 57 21.75 17.24 8.97
N GLN A 58 22.27 17.05 10.20
CA GLN A 58 22.02 15.86 11.00
C GLN A 58 20.55 15.74 11.43
N ILE A 59 19.94 16.85 11.87
CA ILE A 59 18.52 16.88 12.23
C ILE A 59 17.65 16.56 11.01
N LEU A 60 17.95 17.16 9.86
CA LEU A 60 17.23 16.90 8.61
C LEU A 60 17.30 15.43 8.19
N LYS A 61 18.49 14.81 8.30
CA LYS A 61 18.67 13.38 8.04
C LYS A 61 17.81 12.52 8.95
N GLN A 62 17.81 12.81 10.26
CA GLN A 62 17.02 12.04 11.23
C GLN A 62 15.51 12.20 11.02
N GLU A 63 15.03 13.40 10.70
CA GLU A 63 13.63 13.63 10.36
C GLU A 63 13.22 12.89 9.09
N LEU A 64 14.07 12.93 8.05
CA LEU A 64 13.83 12.21 6.80
C LEU A 64 13.75 10.69 7.04
N GLN A 65 14.64 10.13 7.86
CA GLN A 65 14.61 8.72 8.26
C GLN A 65 13.30 8.35 8.97
N LYS A 66 12.85 9.16 9.93
CA LYS A 66 11.57 8.94 10.62
C LYS A 66 10.40 8.93 9.64
N ILE A 67 10.37 9.86 8.69
CA ILE A 67 9.33 9.92 7.67
C ILE A 67 9.37 8.67 6.77
N ILE A 68 10.57 8.24 6.32
CA ILE A 68 10.73 7.02 5.52
C ILE A 68 10.16 5.81 6.29
N MET A 69 10.48 5.65 7.57
CA MET A 69 9.96 4.55 8.39
C MET A 69 8.44 4.54 8.49
N LEU A 70 7.82 5.71 8.70
CA LEU A 70 6.36 5.83 8.75
C LEU A 70 5.70 5.46 7.42
N GLU A 71 6.29 5.89 6.30
CA GLU A 71 5.79 5.56 4.95
C GLU A 71 5.97 4.07 4.63
N GLU A 72 7.06 3.44 5.09
CA GLU A 72 7.27 1.98 4.96
C GLU A 72 6.26 1.18 5.81
N GLU A 73 5.90 1.67 6.99
CA GLU A 73 4.85 1.05 7.81
C GLU A 73 3.47 1.19 7.17
N ALA A 74 3.16 2.36 6.61
CA ALA A 74 1.94 2.56 5.81
C ALA A 74 1.90 1.60 4.61
N LEU A 75 3.04 1.34 3.96
CA LEU A 75 3.15 0.38 2.87
C LEU A 75 2.84 -1.05 3.33
N LYS A 76 3.38 -1.49 4.47
CA LYS A 76 3.09 -2.81 5.05
C LYS A 76 1.60 -2.97 5.40
N ASN A 77 0.98 -1.91 5.89
CA ASN A 77 -0.45 -1.93 6.23
C ASN A 77 -1.32 -2.01 4.96
N LEU A 78 -0.95 -1.31 3.89
CA LEU A 78 -1.61 -1.44 2.59
C LEU A 78 -1.51 -2.87 2.04
N ASP A 79 -0.36 -3.53 2.19
CA ASP A 79 -0.18 -4.92 1.74
C ASP A 79 -1.11 -5.88 2.47
N LYS A 80 -1.23 -5.73 3.79
CA LYS A 80 -2.19 -6.51 4.58
C LYS A 80 -3.64 -6.26 4.15
N GLU A 81 -4.00 -5.01 3.86
CA GLU A 81 -5.35 -4.68 3.38
C GLU A 81 -5.64 -5.28 2.00
N GLN A 82 -4.66 -5.24 1.09
CA GLN A 82 -4.79 -5.84 -0.24
C GLN A 82 -5.00 -7.35 -0.17
N GLU A 83 -4.25 -8.06 0.67
CA GLU A 83 -4.44 -9.51 0.85
C GLU A 83 -5.83 -9.85 1.37
N LYS A 84 -6.32 -9.11 2.38
CA LYS A 84 -7.71 -9.29 2.88
C LYS A 84 -8.75 -9.06 1.80
N ILE A 85 -8.59 -8.03 0.97
CA ILE A 85 -9.53 -7.76 -0.14
C ILE A 85 -9.52 -8.91 -1.14
N LYS A 86 -8.36 -9.47 -1.47
CA LYS A 86 -8.26 -10.64 -2.37
C LYS A 86 -8.96 -11.86 -1.78
N GLU A 87 -8.77 -12.14 -0.49
CA GLU A 87 -9.46 -13.23 0.20
C GLU A 87 -10.99 -13.10 0.10
N TYR A 88 -11.53 -11.89 0.34
CA TYR A 88 -12.97 -11.65 0.20
C TYR A 88 -13.47 -11.83 -1.24
N ILE A 89 -12.72 -11.36 -2.24
CA ILE A 89 -13.07 -11.57 -3.65
C ILE A 89 -13.19 -13.06 -3.95
N ILE A 90 -12.20 -13.86 -3.56
CA ILE A 90 -12.19 -15.32 -3.78
C ILE A 90 -13.39 -15.98 -3.09
N GLN A 91 -13.68 -15.60 -1.84
CA GLN A 91 -14.82 -16.14 -1.10
C GLN A 91 -16.15 -15.84 -1.79
N TYR A 92 -16.37 -14.61 -2.26
CA TYR A 92 -17.61 -14.21 -2.92
C TYR A 92 -17.76 -14.82 -4.30
N GLU A 93 -16.66 -14.98 -5.05
CA GLU A 93 -16.66 -15.70 -6.33
C GLU A 93 -17.05 -17.16 -6.13
N ASN A 94 -16.49 -17.83 -5.12
CA ASN A 94 -16.84 -19.21 -4.78
C ASN A 94 -18.31 -19.36 -4.39
N GLN A 95 -18.83 -18.44 -3.55
CA GLN A 95 -20.25 -18.45 -3.16
C GLN A 95 -21.16 -18.23 -4.37
N THR A 96 -20.80 -17.31 -5.27
CA THR A 96 -21.54 -17.04 -6.51
C THR A 96 -21.60 -18.28 -7.39
N GLN A 97 -20.49 -19.01 -7.55
CA GLN A 97 -20.44 -20.26 -8.30
C GLN A 97 -21.32 -21.35 -7.67
N GLN A 98 -21.27 -21.50 -6.35
CA GLN A 98 -22.13 -22.46 -5.64
C GLN A 98 -23.61 -22.15 -5.84
N TRP A 99 -24.01 -20.88 -5.76
CA TRP A 99 -25.38 -20.46 -6.03
C TRP A 99 -25.80 -20.76 -7.47
N ASN A 100 -24.95 -20.43 -8.44
CA ASN A 100 -25.22 -20.73 -9.85
C ASN A 100 -25.42 -22.22 -10.10
N ASN A 101 -24.66 -23.10 -9.43
CA ASN A 101 -24.81 -24.55 -9.56
C ASN A 101 -26.10 -25.09 -8.89
N ILE A 102 -26.69 -24.38 -7.93
CA ILE A 102 -27.94 -24.79 -7.27
C ILE A 102 -29.17 -24.37 -8.08
N ILE A 103 -29.09 -23.22 -8.75
CA ILE A 103 -30.20 -22.65 -9.53
C ILE A 103 -30.17 -23.04 -11.02
N SER A 104 -29.04 -23.57 -11.50
CA SER A 104 -28.87 -24.13 -12.85
C SER A 104 -29.36 -25.57 -12.93
#